data_AF-A0A956WLS5-F1
#
_entry.id   AF-A0A956WLS5-F1
#
_cell.length_a   1.000
_cell.length_b   1.000
_cell.length_c   1.000
_cell.angle_alpha   90.00
_cell.angle_beta   90.00
_cell.angle_gamma   90.00
#
_symmetry.space_group_name_H-M   'P 1'
#
loop_
_entity.id
_entity.type
_entity.pdbx_description
1 polymer ?
#
loop_
_entity_poly.entity_id
_entity_poly.type
_entity_poly.pdbx_seq_one_letter_code
_entity_poly.pdbx_strand_id
1 'polypeptide(L)'
;MARLSGEERFRAVSERAADGFLERLEPGRPPAWDFADTGSNVPRDSSAGAIAAGGLLDLNAPERRAQGQALLETLLETCAPAADDGEEGLLLHQTGDLPHGNAIDVSLIYGDHYFMETLYRLADPAASAALV
;
A
#
# COMPACT_ATOMS: atom_id res chain seq x y z
N MET A 1 1.78 6.16 15.39
CA MET A 1 1.90 7.33 16.32
C MET A 1 0.58 7.72 16.98
N ALA A 2 -0.48 8.02 16.23
CA ALA A 2 -1.78 8.40 16.79
C ALA A 2 -2.30 7.41 17.84
N ARG A 3 -2.31 6.11 17.52
CA ARG A 3 -2.76 5.06 18.44
C ARG A 3 -1.96 4.99 19.76
N LEU A 4 -0.63 5.06 19.69
CA LEU A 4 0.24 4.90 20.87
C LEU A 4 0.27 6.14 21.77
N SER A 5 0.22 7.33 21.16
CA SER A 5 0.29 8.60 21.89
C SER A 5 -1.07 9.14 22.32
N GLY A 6 -2.15 8.74 21.63
CA GLY A 6 -3.49 9.31 21.81
C GLY A 6 -3.62 10.76 21.31
N GLU A 7 -2.59 11.33 20.69
CA GLU A 7 -2.63 12.74 20.29
C GLU A 7 -3.34 12.94 18.95
N GLU A 8 -4.40 13.76 18.98
CA GLU A 8 -5.26 14.04 17.81
C GLU A 8 -4.48 14.64 16.63
N ARG A 9 -3.40 15.39 16.90
CA ARG A 9 -2.57 15.97 15.84
C ARG A 9 -2.00 14.91 14.88
N PHE A 10 -1.66 13.72 15.39
CA PHE A 10 -1.14 12.64 14.55
C PHE A 10 -2.26 12.00 13.73
N ARG A 11 -3.45 11.84 14.32
CA ARG A 11 -4.62 11.35 13.57
C ARG A 11 -4.97 12.31 12.44
N ALA A 12 -5.03 13.61 12.73
CA ALA A 12 -5.33 14.63 11.73
C ALA A 12 -4.30 14.67 10.59
N VAL A 13 -3.01 14.41 10.86
CA VAL A 13 -2.00 14.28 9.81
C VAL A 13 -2.22 13.01 8.98
N SER A 14 -2.51 11.86 9.62
CA SER A 14 -2.77 10.60 8.93
C SER A 14 -4.00 10.68 8.01
N GLU A 15 -5.09 11.30 8.45
CA GLU A 15 -6.28 11.51 7.62
C GLU A 15 -5.96 12.36 6.39
N ARG A 16 -5.26 13.50 6.55
CA ARG A 16 -4.86 14.35 5.41
C ARG A 16 -3.92 13.64 4.44
N ALA A 17 -3.00 12.82 4.94
CA ALA A 17 -2.10 12.03 4.11
C ALA A 17 -2.88 10.96 3.32
N ALA A 18 -3.83 10.29 3.97
CA ALA A 18 -4.72 9.32 3.32
C ALA A 18 -5.56 9.97 2.22
N ASP A 19 -6.17 11.13 2.49
CA ASP A 19 -6.94 11.88 1.49
C ASP A 19 -6.07 12.24 0.28
N GLY A 20 -4.89 12.82 0.54
CA GLY A 20 -3.97 13.19 -0.54
C GLY A 20 -3.49 11.99 -1.37
N PHE A 21 -3.25 10.84 -0.74
CA PHE A 21 -2.87 9.62 -1.43
C PHE A 21 -4.02 9.11 -2.32
N LEU A 22 -5.22 8.98 -1.76
CA LEU A 22 -6.41 8.47 -2.46
C LEU A 22 -6.82 9.35 -3.64
N GLU A 23 -6.75 10.68 -3.51
CA GLU A 23 -7.06 11.62 -4.59
C GLU A 23 -6.17 11.48 -5.83
N ARG A 24 -4.96 10.93 -5.65
CA ARG A 24 -3.95 10.80 -6.71
C ARG A 24 -3.88 9.40 -7.29
N LEU A 25 -4.66 8.45 -6.78
CA LEU A 25 -4.73 7.10 -7.32
C LEU A 25 -5.40 7.09 -8.70
N GLU A 26 -4.82 6.32 -9.60
CA GLU A 26 -5.45 5.97 -10.87
C GLU A 26 -6.30 4.71 -10.69
N PRO A 27 -7.57 4.70 -11.12
CA PRO A 27 -8.43 3.52 -11.00
C PRO A 27 -7.83 2.29 -11.68
N GLY A 28 -7.83 1.16 -10.97
CA GLY A 28 -7.35 -0.13 -11.50
C GLY A 28 -5.84 -0.19 -11.73
N ARG A 29 -5.05 0.67 -11.08
CA ARG A 29 -3.59 0.66 -11.17
C ARG A 29 -2.96 0.78 -9.78
N PRO A 30 -1.79 0.16 -9.54
CA PRO A 30 -0.97 0.51 -8.39
C PRO A 30 -0.58 1.99 -8.43
N PRO A 31 -0.25 2.61 -7.28
CA PRO A 31 0.16 4.01 -7.27
C PRO A 31 1.42 4.21 -8.12
N ALA A 32 1.54 5.40 -8.72
CA ALA A 32 2.80 5.83 -9.28
C ALA A 32 3.87 5.89 -8.18
N TRP A 33 5.13 5.57 -8.52
CA TRP A 33 6.25 5.66 -7.58
C TRP A 33 6.40 7.10 -7.02
N ASP A 34 6.10 8.10 -7.86
CA ASP A 34 6.00 9.52 -7.51
C ASP A 34 4.76 10.12 -8.21
N PHE A 35 3.84 10.69 -7.44
CA PHE A 35 2.64 11.35 -7.99
C PHE A 35 2.93 12.65 -8.75
N ALA A 36 4.12 13.22 -8.62
CA ALA A 36 4.55 14.39 -9.38
C ALA A 36 5.23 14.03 -10.71
N ASP A 37 5.52 12.76 -10.97
CA ASP A 37 6.12 12.33 -12.22
C ASP A 37 5.08 12.38 -13.35
N THR A 38 5.34 13.22 -14.36
CA THR A 38 4.48 13.41 -15.53
C THR A 38 4.99 12.68 -16.76
N GLY A 39 5.92 11.74 -16.60
CA GLY A 39 6.46 10.92 -17.68
C GLY A 39 5.40 10.07 -18.36
N SER A 40 5.68 9.60 -19.59
CA SER A 40 4.75 8.73 -20.32
C SER A 40 4.77 7.27 -19.85
N ASN A 41 5.79 6.87 -19.08
CA ASN A 41 5.96 5.52 -18.56
C ASN A 41 6.48 5.57 -17.11
N VAL A 42 5.69 6.20 -16.24
CA VAL A 42 6.00 6.34 -14.81
C VAL A 42 5.98 4.96 -14.15
N PRO A 43 7.08 4.52 -13.52
CA PRO A 43 7.11 3.28 -12.76
C PRO A 43 6.03 3.28 -11.66
N ARG A 44 5.57 2.08 -11.32
CA ARG A 44 4.58 1.89 -10.26
C ARG A 44 5.27 1.41 -8.99
N ASP A 45 4.57 1.59 -7.87
CA ASP A 45 5.03 1.07 -6.60
C ASP A 45 3.90 0.39 -5.83
N SER A 46 3.70 -0.89 -6.09
CA SER A 46 2.72 -1.71 -5.36
C SER A 46 3.03 -1.79 -3.85
N SER A 47 4.28 -1.54 -3.44
CA SER A 47 4.69 -1.53 -2.03
C SER A 47 4.07 -0.34 -1.27
N ALA A 48 4.09 0.86 -1.85
CA ALA A 48 3.38 2.02 -1.31
C ALA A 48 1.88 1.77 -1.24
N GLY A 49 1.32 1.05 -2.23
CA GLY A 49 -0.08 0.61 -2.20
C GLY A 49 -0.39 -0.27 -0.99
N ALA A 50 0.45 -1.28 -0.72
CA ALA A 50 0.28 -2.20 0.40
C ALA A 50 0.38 -1.48 1.75
N ILE A 51 1.38 -0.59 1.90
CA ILE A 51 1.56 0.24 3.09
C ILE A 51 0.35 1.16 3.33
N ALA A 52 -0.12 1.84 2.29
CA ALA A 52 -1.26 2.73 2.37
C ALA A 52 -2.54 1.99 2.74
N ALA A 53 -2.75 0.78 2.20
CA ALA A 53 -3.89 -0.07 2.57
C ALA A 53 -3.89 -0.38 4.07
N GLY A 54 -2.75 -0.81 4.63
CA GLY A 54 -2.59 -1.02 6.08
C GLY A 54 -2.87 0.24 6.91
N GLY A 55 -2.37 1.39 6.47
CA GLY A 55 -2.63 2.67 7.11
C GLY A 55 -4.10 3.10 7.08
N LEU A 56 -4.83 2.81 6.01
CA LEU A 56 -6.26 3.08 5.90
C LEU A 56 -7.08 2.23 6.89
N LEU A 57 -6.67 0.98 7.11
CA LEU A 57 -7.26 0.13 8.14
C LEU A 57 -7.02 0.70 9.55
N ASP A 58 -5.86 1.31 9.80
CA ASP A 58 -5.53 1.92 11.10
C ASP A 58 -6.36 3.16 11.46
N LEU A 59 -6.92 3.87 10.46
CA LEU A 59 -7.80 5.02 10.72
C LEU A 59 -9.15 4.59 11.36
N ASN A 60 -9.48 3.30 11.30
CA ASN A 60 -10.60 2.67 11.99
C ASN A 60 -11.96 3.33 11.71
N ALA A 61 -12.17 3.75 10.46
CA ALA A 61 -13.46 4.22 9.95
C ALA A 61 -13.95 3.29 8.83
N PRO A 62 -15.26 2.96 8.75
CA PRO A 62 -15.78 2.00 7.77
C PRO A 62 -15.41 2.32 6.32
N GLU A 63 -15.47 3.60 5.95
CA GLU A 63 -15.10 4.09 4.62
C GLU A 63 -13.61 3.90 4.33
N ARG A 64 -12.73 4.15 5.31
CA ARG A 64 -11.28 3.95 5.18
C ARG A 64 -10.95 2.48 5.02
N ARG A 65 -11.63 1.62 5.79
CA ARG A 65 -11.48 0.16 5.64
C ARG A 65 -11.87 -0.31 4.24
N ALA A 66 -12.99 0.19 3.71
CA ALA A 66 -13.41 -0.16 2.34
C ALA A 66 -12.41 0.32 1.28
N GLN A 67 -11.86 1.53 1.45
CA GLN A 67 -10.81 2.06 0.56
C GLN A 67 -9.52 1.22 0.61
N GLY A 68 -9.08 0.82 1.81
CA GLY A 68 -7.92 -0.05 1.97
C GLY A 68 -8.13 -1.44 1.35
N GLN A 69 -9.33 -2.00 1.48
CA GLN A 69 -9.68 -3.27 0.83
C GLN A 69 -9.68 -3.13 -0.70
N ALA A 70 -10.30 -2.08 -1.25
CA ALA A 70 -10.30 -1.84 -2.71
C ALA A 70 -8.88 -1.64 -3.28
N LEU A 71 -7.99 -1.03 -2.50
CA LEU A 71 -6.58 -0.89 -2.87
C LEU A 71 -5.89 -2.26 -2.91
N LEU A 72 -6.10 -3.12 -1.91
CA LEU A 72 -5.57 -4.49 -1.92
C LEU A 72 -6.13 -5.34 -3.07
N GLU A 73 -7.41 -5.21 -3.38
CA GLU A 73 -8.04 -5.86 -4.54
C GLU A 73 -7.35 -5.43 -5.84
N THR A 74 -7.08 -4.13 -5.99
CA THR A 74 -6.31 -3.62 -7.13
C THR A 74 -4.92 -4.23 -7.21
N LEU A 75 -4.20 -4.34 -6.09
CA LEU A 75 -2.86 -4.94 -6.06
C LEU A 75 -2.90 -6.45 -6.38
N LEU A 76 -3.87 -7.18 -5.84
CA LEU A 76 -4.08 -8.59 -6.15
C LEU A 76 -4.35 -8.81 -7.64
N GLU A 77 -5.19 -7.98 -8.25
CA GLU A 77 -5.58 -8.11 -9.66
C GLU A 77 -4.47 -7.72 -10.63
N THR A 78 -3.60 -6.77 -10.24
CA THR A 78 -2.66 -6.14 -11.18
C THR A 78 -1.19 -6.40 -10.89
N CYS A 79 -0.86 -6.86 -9.69
CA CYS A 79 0.52 -7.01 -9.21
C CYS A 79 0.82 -8.40 -8.66
N ALA A 80 -0.17 -9.31 -8.51
CA ALA A 80 0.15 -10.67 -8.10
C ALA A 80 0.82 -11.44 -9.25
N PRO A 81 1.91 -12.19 -8.99
CA PRO A 81 2.53 -13.05 -9.99
C PRO A 81 1.57 -14.15 -10.45
N ALA A 82 1.77 -14.65 -11.67
CA ALA A 82 1.02 -15.79 -12.16
C ALA A 82 1.54 -17.08 -11.52
N ALA A 83 0.69 -18.09 -11.41
CA ALA A 83 1.15 -19.40 -10.97
C ALA A 83 2.25 -19.91 -11.93
N ASP A 84 3.38 -20.34 -11.36
CA ASP A 84 4.54 -20.90 -12.05
C ASP A 84 5.32 -19.93 -12.98
N ASP A 85 5.25 -18.61 -12.74
CA ASP A 85 6.06 -17.63 -13.49
C ASP A 85 7.54 -17.54 -13.03
N GLY A 86 7.87 -18.17 -11.90
CA GLY A 86 9.22 -18.19 -11.33
C GLY A 86 9.53 -17.01 -10.41
N GLU A 87 8.56 -16.14 -10.15
CA GLU A 87 8.69 -15.03 -9.21
C GLU A 87 8.58 -15.54 -7.76
N GLU A 88 9.48 -15.03 -6.89
CA GLU A 88 9.51 -15.40 -5.46
C GLU A 88 8.75 -14.40 -4.58
N GLY A 89 8.49 -13.20 -5.10
CA GLY A 89 7.76 -12.13 -4.40
C GLY A 89 6.24 -12.35 -4.42
N LEU A 90 5.54 -11.71 -3.49
CA LEU A 90 4.07 -11.74 -3.44
C LEU A 90 3.45 -10.64 -4.33
N LEU A 91 4.15 -9.53 -4.48
CA LEU A 91 3.78 -8.42 -5.36
C LEU A 91 4.89 -8.12 -6.38
N LEU A 92 4.48 -7.83 -7.61
CA LEU A 92 5.28 -7.27 -8.69
C LEU A 92 5.15 -5.74 -8.70
N HIS A 93 5.89 -5.07 -9.59
CA HIS A 93 5.78 -3.64 -9.85
C HIS A 93 6.05 -2.75 -8.63
N GLN A 94 7.09 -3.06 -7.85
CA GLN A 94 7.59 -2.22 -6.76
C GLN A 94 8.78 -1.40 -7.24
N THR A 95 8.86 -0.14 -6.79
CA THR A 95 9.95 0.78 -7.16
C THR A 95 10.55 1.39 -5.90
N GLY A 96 11.80 1.05 -5.61
CA GLY A 96 12.53 1.51 -4.44
C GLY A 96 13.28 2.82 -4.65
N ASP A 97 14.13 2.90 -5.67
CA ASP A 97 15.05 4.04 -5.86
C ASP A 97 15.29 4.38 -7.33
N LEU A 98 14.26 4.94 -7.97
CA LEU A 98 14.33 5.39 -9.37
C LEU A 98 15.45 6.43 -9.60
N PRO A 99 15.67 7.45 -8.74
CA PRO A 99 16.71 8.46 -8.97
C PRO A 99 18.13 7.88 -9.10
N HIS A 100 18.41 6.74 -8.46
CA HIS A 100 19.71 6.05 -8.56
C HIS A 100 19.68 4.82 -9.47
N GLY A 101 18.57 4.55 -10.17
CA GLY A 101 18.48 3.42 -11.09
C GLY A 101 18.40 2.06 -10.40
N ASN A 102 17.92 2.00 -9.16
CA ASN A 102 17.96 0.80 -8.33
C ASN A 102 16.56 0.33 -7.92
N ALA A 103 16.35 -0.99 -7.93
CA ALA A 103 15.10 -1.64 -7.53
C ALA A 103 13.88 -1.03 -8.22
N ILE A 104 13.85 -1.00 -9.56
CA ILE A 104 12.76 -0.44 -10.35
C ILE A 104 12.00 -1.58 -11.00
N ASP A 105 10.67 -1.62 -10.80
CA ASP A 105 9.79 -2.65 -11.37
C ASP A 105 10.23 -4.08 -10.99
N VAL A 106 10.47 -4.29 -9.70
CA VAL A 106 10.89 -5.58 -9.12
C VAL A 106 10.02 -5.94 -7.92
N SER A 107 10.16 -7.14 -7.38
CA SER A 107 9.62 -7.48 -6.06
C SER A 107 10.55 -7.04 -4.92
N LEU A 108 9.97 -6.53 -3.83
CA LEU A 108 10.67 -6.00 -2.66
C LEU A 108 10.00 -6.50 -1.38
N ILE A 109 10.81 -7.12 -0.53
CA ILE A 109 10.37 -7.84 0.69
C ILE A 109 9.51 -7.01 1.65
N TYR A 110 9.73 -5.70 1.70
CA TYR A 110 8.92 -4.84 2.58
C TYR A 110 7.50 -4.66 2.06
N GLY A 111 7.27 -4.60 0.74
CA GLY A 111 5.92 -4.55 0.21
C GLY A 111 5.18 -5.86 0.42
N ASP A 112 5.86 -7.01 0.24
CA ASP A 112 5.31 -8.33 0.55
C ASP A 112 4.92 -8.46 2.03
N HIS A 113 5.77 -7.94 2.91
CA HIS A 113 5.50 -7.90 4.34
C HIS A 113 4.21 -7.11 4.66
N TYR A 114 4.11 -5.86 4.20
CA TYR A 114 2.93 -5.02 4.45
C TYR A 114 1.68 -5.56 3.78
N PHE A 115 1.81 -6.19 2.61
CA PHE A 115 0.72 -6.84 1.91
C PHE A 115 0.14 -7.99 2.75
N MET A 116 1.01 -8.90 3.21
CA MET A 116 0.60 -10.02 4.07
C MET A 116 0.07 -9.56 5.42
N GLU A 117 0.71 -8.56 6.04
CA GLU A 117 0.22 -7.98 7.29
C GLU A 117 -1.20 -7.44 7.12
N THR A 118 -1.45 -6.69 6.05
CA THR A 118 -2.76 -6.08 5.80
C THR A 118 -3.81 -7.13 5.48
N LEU A 119 -3.50 -8.15 4.67
CA LEU A 119 -4.38 -9.29 4.42
C LEU A 119 -4.73 -10.03 5.70
N TYR A 120 -3.74 -10.31 6.55
CA TYR A 120 -3.96 -10.98 7.83
C TYR A 120 -4.88 -10.15 8.75
N ARG A 121 -4.69 -8.83 8.81
CA ARG A 121 -5.57 -7.92 9.58
C ARG A 121 -6.99 -7.80 9.03
N LEU A 122 -7.19 -8.03 7.73
CA LEU A 122 -8.53 -8.12 7.14
C LEU A 122 -9.21 -9.44 7.47
N ALA A 123 -8.46 -10.55 7.37
CA ALA A 123 -8.94 -11.89 7.64
C ALA A 123 -9.25 -12.13 9.12
N ASP A 124 -8.44 -11.56 10.01
CA ASP A 124 -8.64 -11.58 11.45
C ASP A 124 -8.72 -10.15 12.03
N PRO A 125 -9.92 -9.60 12.21
CA PRO A 125 -10.10 -8.29 12.82
C PRO A 125 -9.53 -8.18 14.23
N ALA A 126 -9.40 -9.30 14.98
CA ALA A 126 -8.79 -9.30 16.30
C ALA A 126 -7.26 -9.15 16.23
N ALA A 127 -6.63 -9.53 15.12
CA ALA A 127 -5.20 -9.37 14.90
C ALA A 127 -4.74 -7.91 14.81
N SER A 128 -5.61 -6.99 14.42
CA SER A 128 -5.30 -5.54 14.39
C SER A 128 -4.96 -4.98 15.79
N ALA A 129 -5.37 -5.65 16.86
CA ALA A 129 -5.03 -5.30 18.23
C ALA A 129 -3.73 -5.98 18.74
N ALA A 130 -3.24 -7.02 18.07
CA ALA A 130 -2.18 -7.90 18.57
C ALA A 130 -0.80 -7.70 17.91
N LEU A 131 -0.73 -7.00 16.77
CA LEU A 131 0.50 -6.85 15.98
C LEU A 131 1.45 -5.72 16.42
N VAL A 132 1.17 -5.03 17.53
CA VAL A 132 2.07 -4.02 18.11
C VAL A 132 1.92 -3.94 19.62
#